data_AF-A0A8S3CCZ9-F1
#
_entry.id   AF-A0A8S3CCZ9-F1
#
_cell.length_a   1.000
_cell.length_b   1.000
_cell.length_c   1.000
_cell.angle_alpha   90.00
_cell.angle_beta   90.00
_cell.angle_gamma   90.00
#
_symmetry.space_group_name_H-M   'P 1'
#
loop_
_entity.id
_entity.type
_entity.pdbx_description
1 polymer ?
#
loop_
_entity_poly.entity_id
_entity_poly.type
_entity_poly.pdbx_seq_one_letter_code
_entity_poly.pdbx_strand_id
1 'polypeptide(L)' 'FVISQLKTLAFYQALFSEFIGTMLLVLINASAGLNFASTPASALQGALTSGFTVATIIVGFGHTSGAHVNPAVTVTFLAA' A
#
# COMPACT_ATOMS: atom_id res chain seq x y z
N PHE A 1 2.32 22.94 -0.37
CA PHE A 1 1.54 22.44 -1.53
C PHE A 1 1.48 23.54 -2.58
N VAL A 2 1.89 23.27 -3.84
CA VAL A 2 1.88 24.27 -4.93
C VAL A 2 0.97 23.77 -6.04
N ILE A 3 -0.01 24.57 -6.46
CA ILE A 3 -1.04 24.19 -7.45
C ILE A 3 -0.44 23.77 -8.80
N SER A 4 0.77 24.24 -9.12
CA SER A 4 1.51 23.82 -10.32
C SER A 4 1.81 22.32 -10.37
N GLN A 5 1.94 21.65 -9.22
CA GLN A 5 2.25 20.22 -9.14
C GLN A 5 1.13 19.35 -9.71
N LEU A 6 -0.13 19.80 -9.61
CA LEU A 6 -1.30 19.12 -10.15
C LEU A 6 -1.27 18.96 -11.68
N LYS A 7 -0.39 19.71 -12.36
CA LYS A 7 -0.23 19.64 -13.82
C LYS A 7 0.87 18.68 -14.25
N THR A 8 1.62 18.12 -13.30
CA THR A 8 2.78 17.29 -13.59
C THR A 8 2.39 15.83 -13.77
N LEU A 9 3.05 15.14 -14.70
CA LEU A 9 2.86 13.70 -14.88
C LEU A 9 3.30 12.92 -13.63
N ALA A 10 4.39 13.35 -12.99
CA ALA A 10 4.90 12.74 -11.77
C ALA A 10 3.85 12.70 -10.64
N PHE A 11 3.04 13.75 -10.50
CA PHE A 11 1.96 13.78 -9.52
C PHE A 11 0.90 12.70 -9.80
N TYR A 12 0.46 12.54 -11.05
CA TYR A 12 -0.51 11.50 -11.41
C TYR A 12 0.08 10.09 -11.32
N GLN A 13 1.37 9.92 -11.64
CA GLN A 13 2.07 8.64 -11.45
C GLN A 13 2.13 8.26 -9.97
N ALA A 14 2.44 9.23 -9.09
CA ALA A 14 2.43 9.01 -7.65
C ALA A 14 1.02 8.66 -7.13
N LEU A 15 -0.01 9.40 -7.57
CA LEU A 15 -1.40 9.14 -7.18
C LEU A 15 -1.86 7.75 -7.61
N PHE A 16 -1.58 7.36 -8.86
CA PHE A 16 -1.94 6.05 -9.37
C PHE A 16 -1.16 4.94 -8.65
N SER A 17 0.11 5.17 -8.35
CA SER A 17 0.94 4.26 -7.57
C SER A 17 0.40 4.03 -6.15
N GLU A 18 -0.03 5.08 -5.44
CA GLU A 18 -0.68 4.97 -4.13
C GLU A 18 -2.02 4.23 -4.20
N PHE A 19 -2.81 4.49 -5.23
CA PHE A 19 -4.09 3.80 -5.46
C PHE A 19 -3.88 2.29 -5.69
N ILE A 20 -2.98 1.92 -6.60
CA ILE A 20 -2.69 0.51 -6.90
C ILE A 20 -2.04 -0.19 -5.72
N GLY A 21 -1.09 0.47 -5.04
CA GLY A 21 -0.45 -0.07 -3.84
C GLY A 21 -1.47 -0.39 -2.74
N THR A 22 -2.39 0.54 -2.47
CA THR A 22 -3.46 0.33 -1.47
C THR A 22 -4.44 -0.76 -1.91
N MET A 23 -4.80 -0.81 -3.20
CA MET A 23 -5.66 -1.87 -3.75
C MET A 23 -5.03 -3.25 -3.55
N LEU A 24 -3.75 -3.41 -3.89
CA LEU A 24 -3.02 -4.67 -3.71
C LEU A 24 -2.93 -5.07 -2.24
N LEU A 25 -2.61 -4.11 -1.36
CA LEU A 25 -2.55 -4.33 0.08
C LEU A 25 -3.88 -4.88 0.62
N VAL A 26 -4.99 -4.25 0.26
CA VAL A 26 -6.33 -4.67 0.72
C VAL A 26 -6.72 -6.03 0.12
N LEU A 27 -6.53 -6.24 -1.18
CA LEU A 27 -6.91 -7.50 -1.83
C LEU A 27 -6.13 -8.70 -1.27
N ILE A 28 -4.82 -8.55 -1.10
CA ILE A 28 -3.97 -9.63 -0.60
C ILE A 28 -4.27 -9.91 0.88
N ASN A 29 -4.40 -8.90 1.72
CA ASN A 29 -4.71 -9.11 3.14
C ASN A 29 -6.14 -9.63 3.35
N ALA A 30 -7.12 -9.16 2.58
CA ALA A 30 -8.48 -9.69 2.64
C ALA A 30 -8.53 -11.17 2.21
N SER A 31 -7.82 -11.53 1.14
CA SER A 31 -7.75 -12.93 0.69
C SER A 31 -7.04 -13.85 1.69
N ALA A 32 -6.05 -13.34 2.43
CA ALA A 32 -5.40 -14.08 3.51
C ALA A 32 -6.35 -14.42 4.68
N GLY A 33 -7.39 -13.60 4.89
CA GLY A 33 -8.43 -13.84 5.90
C GLY A 33 -9.51 -14.82 5.46
N LEU A 34 -9.55 -15.19 4.17
CA LEU A 34 -10.51 -16.16 3.66
C LEU A 34 -10.02 -17.59 3.98
N ASN A 35 -10.85 -18.37 4.66
CA ASN A 35 -10.54 -19.76 4.98
C ASN A 35 -10.91 -20.67 3.80
N PHE A 36 -10.01 -20.77 2.82
CA PHE A 36 -10.16 -21.69 1.68
C PHE A 36 -9.78 -23.14 2.02
N ALA A 37 -9.09 -23.35 3.15
CA ALA A 37 -8.68 -24.65 3.65
C ALA A 37 -9.55 -25.08 4.83
N SER A 38 -9.60 -26.39 5.08
CA SER A 38 -10.28 -26.98 6.24
C SER A 38 -9.65 -26.61 7.59
N THR A 39 -8.47 -25.97 7.56
CA THR A 39 -7.74 -25.48 8.73
C THR A 39 -7.73 -23.95 8.75
N PRO A 40 -7.99 -23.31 9.91
CA PRO A 40 -7.92 -21.86 10.04
C PRO A 40 -6.55 -21.29 9.65
N ALA A 41 -6.54 -20.11 9.03
CA ALA A 41 -5.30 -19.40 8.77
C ALA A 41 -4.56 -19.08 10.09
N SER A 42 -3.25 -19.37 10.13
CA SER A 42 -2.44 -19.07 11.32
C SER A 42 -2.16 -17.57 11.44
N ALA A 43 -2.00 -17.08 12.68
CA ALA A 43 -1.61 -15.68 12.92
C ALA A 43 -0.26 -15.34 12.26
N LEU A 44 0.66 -16.31 12.20
CA LEU A 44 1.96 -16.15 11.51
C LEU A 44 1.78 -15.95 10.01
N GLN A 45 0.88 -16.71 9.37
CA GLN A 45 0.57 -16.54 7.95
C GLN A 45 0.03 -15.13 7.68
N GLY A 46 -0.93 -14.65 8.47
CA GLY A 46 -1.48 -13.30 8.32
C GLY A 46 -0.43 -12.20 8.50
N ALA A 47 0.45 -12.36 9.49
CA ALA A 47 1.55 -11.42 9.74
C ALA A 47 2.56 -11.39 8.58
N LEU A 48 2.97 -12.56 8.07
CA LEU A 48 3.90 -12.66 6.95
C LEU A 48 3.28 -12.14 5.66
N THR A 49 2.02 -12.48 5.36
CA THR A 49 1.32 -11.97 4.18
C THR A 49 1.23 -10.44 4.20
N SER A 50 0.84 -9.86 5.34
CA SER A 50 0.76 -8.41 5.49
C SER A 50 2.13 -7.75 5.35
N GLY A 51 3.14 -8.26 6.05
CA GLY A 51 4.50 -7.71 6.04
C GLY A 51 5.15 -7.78 4.66
N PHE A 52 5.08 -8.93 3.98
CA PHE A 52 5.64 -9.09 2.64
C PHE A 52 4.89 -8.25 1.61
N THR A 53 3.57 -8.13 1.71
CA THR A 53 2.79 -7.29 0.79
C THR A 53 3.24 -5.83 0.87
N VAL A 54 3.37 -5.29 2.09
CA VAL A 54 3.89 -3.92 2.29
C VAL A 54 5.31 -3.79 1.78
N ALA A 55 6.19 -4.75 2.07
CA ALA A 55 7.57 -4.73 1.59
C ALA A 55 7.66 -4.71 0.05
N THR A 56 6.87 -5.54 -0.63
CA THR A 56 6.82 -5.57 -2.11
C THR A 56 6.33 -4.25 -2.68
N ILE A 57 5.30 -3.64 -2.08
CA ILE A 57 4.80 -2.32 -2.47
C ILE A 57 5.89 -1.26 -2.30
N ILE A 58 6.59 -1.23 -1.16
CA ILE A 58 7.65 -0.24 -0.91
C ILE A 58 8.78 -0.38 -1.94
N VAL A 59 9.23 -1.62 -2.21
CA VAL A 59 10.27 -1.88 -3.22
C VAL A 59 9.80 -1.47 -4.63
N GLY A 60 8.55 -1.79 -4.99
CA GLY A 60 8.02 -1.53 -6.32
C GLY A 60 7.64 -0.07 -6.59
N PHE A 61 7.08 0.62 -5.58
CA PHE A 61 6.43 1.92 -5.74
C PHE A 61 7.08 3.05 -4.94
N GLY A 62 8.00 2.75 -4.02
CA GLY A 62 8.62 3.75 -3.15
C GLY A 62 9.30 4.88 -3.92
N HIS A 63 9.96 4.57 -5.03
CA HIS A 63 10.61 5.57 -5.88
C HIS A 63 9.64 6.45 -6.69
N THR A 64 8.39 6.00 -6.86
CA THR A 64 7.37 6.73 -7.62
C THR A 64 6.53 7.64 -6.73
N SER A 65 6.09 7.15 -5.57
CA SER A 65 5.13 7.84 -4.69
C SER A 65 5.58 8.03 -3.24
N GLY A 66 6.64 7.35 -2.80
CA GLY A 66 6.95 7.16 -1.38
C GLY A 66 6.27 5.92 -0.78
N ALA A 67 5.30 5.31 -1.48
CA ALA A 67 4.61 4.08 -1.10
C ALA A 67 4.03 4.11 0.32
N HIS A 68 3.28 5.15 0.65
CA HIS A 68 2.62 5.27 1.96
C HIS A 68 1.54 4.21 2.13
N VAL A 69 0.71 4.00 1.09
CA VAL A 69 -0.41 3.05 0.99
C VAL A 69 -1.36 3.01 2.20
N ASN A 70 -1.34 4.09 2.98
CA ASN A 70 -2.04 4.23 4.24
C ASN A 70 -2.28 5.72 4.51
N PRO A 71 -3.56 6.15 4.62
CA PRO A 71 -3.88 7.54 4.95
C PRO A 71 -3.24 8.04 6.24
N ALA A 72 -3.10 7.20 7.27
CA ALA A 72 -2.47 7.59 8.54
C ALA A 72 -0.98 7.92 8.37
N VAL A 73 -0.27 7.16 7.53
CA VAL A 73 1.14 7.42 7.19
C VAL A 73 1.25 8.70 6.38
N THR A 74 0.40 8.88 5.37
CA THR A 74 0.35 10.12 4.57
C THR A 74 0.10 11.36 5.42
N VAL A 75 -0.83 11.29 6.37
CA VAL A 75 -1.10 12.40 7.29
C VAL A 75 0.08 12.65 8.22
N THR A 76 0.77 11.61 8.68
CA THR A 76 1.97 11.75 9.51
C THR A 76 3.07 12.51 8.76
N PHE A 77 3.33 12.16 7.51
CA PHE A 77 4.30 12.86 6.66
C PHE A 77 3.87 14.28 6.27
N LEU A 78 2.57 14.57 6.29
CA LEU A 78 2.06 15.93 6.09
C LEU A 78 2.23 16.81 7.33
N ALA A 79 2.15 16.21 8.53
CA ALA A 79 2.24 16.91 9.81
C ALA A 79 3.68 17.06 10.34
N ALA A 80 4.61 16.25 9.84
CA ALA A 80 6.05 16.32 10.12
C ALA A 80 6.71 17.49 9.37
#